data_AF-A0A6B3EQU1-F1
#
_entry.id   AF-A0A6B3EQU1-F1
#
_cell.length_a   1.000
_cell.length_b   1.000
_cell.length_c   1.000
_cell.angle_alpha   90.00
_cell.angle_beta   90.00
_cell.angle_gamma   90.00
#
_symmetry.space_group_name_H-M   'P 1'
#
loop_
_entity.id
_entity.type
_entity.pdbx_description
1 polymer ?
#
loop_
_entity_poly.entity_id
_entity_poly.type
_entity_poly.pdbx_seq_one_letter_code
_entity_poly.pdbx_strand_id
1 'polypeptide(L)'
;GTFVAGTGTIDDDGKVGAIGGIGMKTVGARRAGARYFLTPADNCAAASEDTPDGLTLVKVRTIGDAVKALDKIRTGKPDGLPSCAKS
;
A
#
# COMPACT_ATOMS: atom_id res chain seq x y z
N GLY A 1 -8.33 12.61 -10.52
CA GLY A 1 -7.10 11.81 -10.34
C GLY A 1 -7.41 10.56 -9.53
N THR A 2 -6.52 9.57 -9.53
CA THR A 2 -6.69 8.36 -8.69
C THR A 2 -6.34 8.68 -7.24
N PHE A 3 -7.24 8.39 -6.30
CA PHE A 3 -6.94 8.55 -4.88
C PHE A 3 -6.17 7.34 -4.33
N VAL A 4 -5.02 7.63 -3.72
CA VAL A 4 -4.07 6.65 -3.20
C VAL A 4 -3.77 7.02 -1.74
N ALA A 5 -3.78 6.03 -0.86
CA ALA A 5 -3.34 6.15 0.52
C ALA A 5 -2.07 5.32 0.73
N GLY A 6 -1.32 5.59 1.80
CA GLY A 6 -0.16 4.79 2.15
C GLY A 6 0.26 4.96 3.61
N THR A 7 1.00 3.99 4.13
CA THR A 7 1.57 4.02 5.47
C THR A 7 2.90 3.27 5.52
N GLY A 8 3.66 3.52 6.58
CA GLY A 8 4.98 2.95 6.80
C GLY A 8 5.83 3.91 7.61
N THR A 9 6.80 3.39 8.35
CA THR A 9 7.95 4.19 8.80
C THR A 9 8.95 4.33 7.66
N ILE A 10 9.87 5.28 7.75
CA ILE A 10 10.96 5.46 6.80
C ILE A 10 12.23 5.74 7.62
N ASP A 11 13.32 5.03 7.32
CA ASP A 11 14.65 5.32 7.87
C ASP A 11 15.50 6.17 6.88
N ASP A 12 16.70 6.55 7.31
CA ASP A 12 17.59 7.42 6.53
C ASP A 12 18.11 6.76 5.23
N ASP A 13 18.08 5.43 5.16
CA ASP A 13 18.38 4.64 3.96
C ASP A 13 17.16 4.52 3.02
N GLY A 14 16.02 5.09 3.41
CA GLY A 14 14.77 5.07 2.67
C GLY A 14 14.04 3.73 2.73
N LYS A 15 14.39 2.84 3.67
CA LYS A 15 13.67 1.58 3.90
C LYS A 15 12.34 1.86 4.57
N VAL A 16 11.30 1.20 4.07
CA VAL A 16 9.95 1.31 4.62
C VAL A 16 9.73 0.22 5.64
N GLY A 17 9.48 0.61 6.89
CA GLY A 17 9.27 -0.31 8.01
C GLY A 17 7.81 -0.49 8.39
N ALA A 18 7.57 -1.54 9.17
CA ALA A 18 6.24 -1.91 9.64
C ALA A 18 5.60 -0.88 10.58
N ILE A 19 4.28 -0.87 10.63
CA ILE A 19 3.46 -0.05 11.52
C ILE A 19 2.41 -0.88 12.25
N GLY A 20 1.90 -0.35 13.36
CA GLY A 20 0.77 -0.91 14.09
C GLY A 20 -0.58 -0.48 13.51
N GLY A 21 -1.61 -1.32 13.69
CA GLY A 21 -2.98 -0.99 13.30
C GLY A 21 -3.20 -0.93 11.78
N ILE A 22 -2.57 -1.83 11.01
CA ILE A 22 -2.69 -1.80 9.55
C ILE A 22 -4.13 -2.05 9.07
N GLY A 23 -4.87 -2.98 9.68
CA GLY A 23 -6.26 -3.26 9.32
C GLY A 23 -7.20 -2.05 9.48
N MET A 24 -7.12 -1.33 10.60
CA MET A 24 -7.93 -0.10 10.77
C MET A 24 -7.55 0.99 9.75
N LYS A 25 -6.29 1.05 9.33
CA LYS A 25 -5.82 2.01 8.33
C LYS A 25 -6.30 1.67 6.91
N THR A 26 -6.32 0.40 6.52
CA THR A 26 -6.87 -0.01 5.21
C THR A 26 -8.37 0.28 5.13
N VAL A 27 -9.13 -0.02 6.19
CA VAL A 27 -10.56 0.33 6.30
C VAL A 27 -10.76 1.84 6.22
N GLY A 28 -9.99 2.62 7.00
CA GLY A 28 -10.07 4.08 6.98
C GLY A 28 -9.76 4.68 5.60
N ALA A 29 -8.72 4.18 4.94
CA ALA A 29 -8.36 4.61 3.60
C ALA A 29 -9.46 4.30 2.57
N ARG A 30 -10.06 3.10 2.64
CA ARG A 30 -11.16 2.76 1.75
C ARG A 30 -12.37 3.64 1.99
N ARG A 31 -12.73 3.91 3.26
CA ARG A 31 -13.83 4.83 3.62
C ARG A 31 -13.59 6.26 3.11
N ALA A 32 -12.34 6.70 3.06
CA ALA A 32 -11.96 7.98 2.45
C ALA A 32 -11.99 7.98 0.91
N GLY A 33 -12.21 6.81 0.28
CA GLY A 33 -12.33 6.65 -1.17
C GLY A 33 -11.05 6.19 -1.87
N ALA A 34 -10.02 5.74 -1.14
CA ALA A 34 -8.80 5.24 -1.75
C ALA A 34 -9.09 4.00 -2.62
N ARG A 35 -8.44 3.94 -3.79
CA ARG A 35 -8.44 2.75 -4.65
C ARG A 35 -7.19 1.90 -4.48
N TYR A 36 -6.09 2.53 -4.07
CA TYR A 36 -4.81 1.89 -3.80
C TYR A 36 -4.34 2.24 -2.40
N PHE A 37 -3.71 1.27 -1.74
CA PHE A 37 -3.11 1.43 -0.42
C PHE A 37 -1.68 0.89 -0.43
N LEU A 38 -0.69 1.77 -0.28
CA LEU A 38 0.71 1.39 -0.16
C LEU A 38 1.00 0.96 1.29
N THR A 39 1.46 -0.27 1.48
CA THR A 39 1.73 -0.86 2.79
C THR A 39 3.15 -1.44 2.85
N PRO A 40 3.83 -1.39 4.01
CA PRO A 40 5.12 -2.03 4.20
C PRO A 40 5.01 -3.53 3.89
N ALA A 41 6.05 -4.11 3.30
CA ALA A 41 6.11 -5.54 3.01
C ALA A 41 5.91 -6.40 4.24
N ASP A 42 6.47 -5.96 5.38
CA ASP A 42 6.38 -6.68 6.65
C ASP A 42 4.96 -6.63 7.25
N ASN A 43 4.09 -5.72 6.79
CA ASN A 43 2.68 -5.68 7.17
C ASN A 43 1.77 -6.44 6.20
N CYS A 44 2.26 -6.99 5.08
CA CYS A 44 1.39 -7.56 4.05
C CYS A 44 0.45 -8.65 4.59
N ALA A 45 0.93 -9.54 5.47
CA ALA A 45 0.11 -10.58 6.07
C ALA A 45 -1.11 -9.98 6.77
N ALA A 46 -0.87 -9.12 7.78
CA ALA A 46 -1.93 -8.44 8.53
C ALA A 46 -2.78 -7.47 7.70
N ALA A 47 -2.22 -6.83 6.67
CA ALA A 47 -2.98 -5.97 5.77
C ALA A 47 -3.96 -6.79 4.91
N SER A 48 -3.53 -7.97 4.48
CA SER A 48 -4.29 -8.82 3.56
C SER A 48 -5.47 -9.52 4.23
N GLU A 49 -5.46 -9.77 5.54
CA GLU A 49 -6.53 -10.48 6.27
C GLU A 49 -7.92 -9.87 5.99
N ASP A 50 -8.06 -8.57 6.29
CA ASP A 50 -9.33 -7.83 6.19
C ASP A 50 -9.28 -6.70 5.15
N THR A 51 -8.67 -6.95 4.00
CA THR A 51 -8.66 -5.94 2.92
C THR A 51 -10.09 -5.61 2.46
N PRO A 52 -10.52 -4.34 2.54
CA PRO A 52 -11.84 -3.93 2.06
C PRO A 52 -12.01 -4.09 0.55
N ASP A 53 -13.20 -4.44 0.11
CA ASP A 53 -13.52 -4.55 -1.32
C ASP A 53 -13.26 -3.24 -2.07
N GLY A 54 -12.64 -3.37 -3.24
CA GLY A 54 -12.25 -2.25 -4.08
C GLY A 54 -11.03 -1.47 -3.59
N LEU A 55 -10.29 -1.99 -2.60
CA LEU A 55 -8.97 -1.49 -2.21
C LEU A 55 -7.87 -2.45 -2.70
N THR A 56 -6.97 -1.96 -3.54
CA THR A 56 -5.79 -2.72 -3.96
C THR A 56 -4.62 -2.44 -3.02
N LEU A 57 -4.11 -3.48 -2.35
CA LEU A 57 -2.89 -3.38 -1.54
C LEU A 57 -1.65 -3.42 -2.43
N VAL A 58 -0.77 -2.44 -2.25
CA VAL A 58 0.51 -2.32 -2.93
C VAL A 58 1.64 -2.49 -1.92
N LYS A 59 2.45 -3.52 -2.09
CA LYS A 59 3.58 -3.85 -1.24
C LYS A 59 4.78 -2.94 -1.55
N VAL A 60 5.35 -2.29 -0.53
CA VAL A 60 6.56 -1.46 -0.64
C VAL A 60 7.63 -1.87 0.36
N ARG A 61 8.91 -1.85 -0.05
CA ARG A 61 10.06 -2.09 0.85
C ARG A 61 10.91 -0.85 1.05
N THR A 62 10.85 0.09 0.11
CA THR A 62 11.57 1.36 0.14
C THR A 62 10.68 2.51 -0.32
N ILE A 63 11.07 3.73 0.00
CA ILE A 63 10.40 4.94 -0.51
C ILE A 63 10.49 5.01 -2.04
N GLY A 64 11.57 4.49 -2.63
CA GLY A 64 11.72 4.35 -4.08
C GLY A 64 10.67 3.43 -4.70
N ASP A 65 10.30 2.33 -4.03
CA ASP A 65 9.22 1.45 -4.49
C ASP A 65 7.87 2.17 -4.46
N ALA A 66 7.62 2.98 -3.43
CA ALA A 66 6.41 3.77 -3.32
C ALA A 66 6.29 4.78 -4.48
N VAL A 67 7.38 5.49 -4.81
CA VAL A 67 7.41 6.43 -5.94
C VAL A 67 7.17 5.70 -7.28
N LYS A 68 7.83 4.57 -7.50
CA LYS A 68 7.63 3.75 -8.72
C LYS A 68 6.19 3.25 -8.85
N ALA A 69 5.58 2.83 -7.73
CA ALA A 69 4.19 2.41 -7.71
C ALA A 69 3.23 3.56 -8.06
N LEU A 70 3.46 4.74 -7.47
CA LEU A 70 2.67 5.94 -7.77
C LEU A 70 2.78 6.33 -9.25
N ASP A 71 3.97 6.24 -9.85
CA ASP A 71 4.15 6.53 -11.28
C ASP A 71 3.39 5.56 -12.19
N LYS A 72 3.42 4.26 -11.88
CA LYS A 72 2.61 3.25 -12.58
C LYS A 72 1.10 3.51 -12.46
N ILE A 73 0.63 3.87 -11.26
CA ILE A 73 -0.79 4.20 -11.02
C ILE A 73 -1.18 5.46 -11.81
N ARG A 74 -0.31 6.47 -11.83
CA ARG A 74 -0.53 7.73 -12.54
C ARG A 74 -0.60 7.53 -14.06
N THR A 75 0.24 6.65 -14.60
CA THR A 75 0.30 6.34 -16.05
C THR A 75 -0.75 5.33 -16.51
N GLY A 76 -1.62 4.84 -15.61
CA GLY A 76 -2.66 3.87 -15.96
C GLY A 76 -2.12 2.48 -16.28
N LYS A 77 -0.91 2.14 -15.82
CA LYS A 77 -0.27 0.83 -15.99
C LYS A 77 -0.09 0.12 -14.64
N PRO A 78 -1.18 -0.22 -13.92
CA PRO A 78 -1.08 -0.88 -12.62
C PRO A 78 -0.60 -2.33 -12.71
N ASP A 79 -0.45 -2.88 -13.92
CA ASP A 79 0.02 -4.24 -14.14
C ASP A 79 1.43 -4.44 -13.56
N GLY A 80 1.62 -5.54 -12.84
CA GLY A 80 2.88 -5.86 -12.17
C GLY A 80 3.23 -4.93 -11.00
N LEU A 81 2.25 -4.25 -10.40
CA LEU A 81 2.42 -3.70 -9.06
C LEU A 81 2.64 -4.85 -8.07
N PRO A 82 3.66 -4.78 -7.20
CA PRO A 82 3.81 -5.75 -6.12
C PRO A 82 2.57 -5.68 -5.23
N SER A 83 1.82 -6.77 -5.11
CA SER A 83 0.64 -6.83 -4.25
C SER A 83 0.90 -7.69 -3.00
N CYS A 84 0.11 -7.46 -1.97
CA CYS A 84 -0.06 -8.42 -0.90
C CYS A 84 -1.15 -9.40 -1.36
N ALA A 85 -0.79 -10.65 -1.67
CA ALA A 85 -1.78 -11.68 -1.96
C ALA A 85 -2.33 -12.23 -0.64
N LYS A 86 -3.65 -12.47 -0.56
CA LYS A 86 -4.21 -13.40 0.43
C LYS A 86 -3.63 -14.78 0.10
N SER A 87 -2.95 -15.39 1.07
CA SER A 87 -2.58 -16.82 0.97
C SER A 87 -3.79 -17.68 1.29
#